data_AF-A0A248L742-F1
#
_entry.id   AF-A0A248L742-F1
#
_cell.length_a   1.000
_cell.length_b   1.000
_cell.length_c   1.000
_cell.angle_alpha   90.00
_cell.angle_beta   90.00
_cell.angle_gamma   90.00
#
_symmetry.space_group_name_H-M   'P 1'
#
loop_
_entity.id
_entity.type
_entity.pdbx_description
1 polymer ?
#
loop_
_entity_poly.entity_id
_entity_poly.type
_entity_poly.pdbx_seq_one_letter_code
_entity_poly.pdbx_strand_id
1 'polypeptide(L)'
;MYSRKLNTNSKCRFLNRFHRLLSKGISTKETLEILQRFEEPILLPVIEEIKRRLESGNPLSIALEPLALSPSLQRLLQVGDQTERPLMILHQVIRLLELENQMKKKFWKMARYPLVLASSLMLLFMFYALYVFPSLLEMSSPESLPRFLVLILHPSAKYVLAATPILLLSILLLTFRLIPVKRLLQFKIIQKLLQLYYSYLFTIEIGSFIDAGFSLEEAFRSLEQGQTGKKQQMYAMLHQHQQAGTSLSEAILQEQIIDVETVGLVHLARESGDLGPLLLAQASLLHESIEEELEKKLLLIEPVLYGGLTIMTGSLFFILYYPIQLAIQQLPF
;
A
#
# COMPACT_ATOMS: atom_id res chain seq x y z
N MET A 1 1.07 -20.58 15.61
CA MET A 1 2.00 -20.94 14.51
C MET A 1 1.22 -21.31 13.22
N TYR A 2 0.33 -20.42 12.74
CA TYR A 2 -0.46 -20.63 11.50
C TYR A 2 -0.42 -19.40 10.56
N SER A 3 0.60 -18.55 10.65
CA SER A 3 0.73 -17.40 9.74
C SER A 3 1.35 -17.82 8.39
N ARG A 4 0.74 -18.77 7.68
CA ARG A 4 0.82 -18.71 6.22
C ARG A 4 0.18 -17.38 5.85
N LYS A 5 0.95 -16.46 5.27
CA LYS A 5 0.49 -15.09 4.93
C LYS A 5 -0.77 -15.18 4.06
N LEU A 6 -1.94 -15.10 4.70
CA LEU A 6 -3.21 -14.98 4.00
C LEU A 6 -3.11 -13.77 3.08
N ASN A 7 -3.50 -13.95 1.81
CA ASN A 7 -3.51 -12.85 0.87
C ASN A 7 -4.56 -11.81 1.30
N THR A 8 -4.25 -10.53 1.18
CA THR A 8 -5.16 -9.40 1.48
C THR A 8 -6.53 -9.60 0.81
N ASN A 9 -6.55 -10.13 -0.43
CA ASN A 9 -7.78 -10.43 -1.15
C ASN A 9 -8.65 -11.53 -0.50
N SER A 10 -8.05 -12.56 0.10
CA SER A 10 -8.80 -13.61 0.81
C SER A 10 -9.34 -13.08 2.14
N LYS A 11 -8.55 -12.30 2.88
CA LYS A 11 -9.01 -11.61 4.10
C LYS A 11 -10.20 -10.69 3.82
N CYS A 12 -10.07 -9.85 2.79
CA CYS A 12 -11.11 -8.90 2.38
C CYS A 12 -12.41 -9.60 1.95
N ARG A 13 -12.33 -10.66 1.14
CA ARG A 13 -13.53 -11.44 0.75
C ARG A 13 -14.21 -12.11 1.94
N PHE A 14 -13.42 -12.74 2.82
CA PHE A 14 -13.94 -13.35 4.04
C PHE A 14 -14.67 -12.31 4.92
N LEU A 15 -14.00 -11.20 5.24
CA LEU A 15 -14.58 -10.15 6.08
C LEU A 15 -15.84 -9.53 5.46
N ASN A 16 -15.85 -9.30 4.14
CA ASN A 16 -17.04 -8.83 3.43
C ASN A 16 -18.22 -9.78 3.57
N ARG A 17 -18.00 -11.08 3.37
CA ARG A 17 -19.07 -12.09 3.49
C ARG A 17 -19.54 -12.21 4.94
N PHE A 18 -18.60 -12.24 5.89
CA PHE A 18 -18.88 -12.24 7.32
C PHE A 18 -19.74 -11.04 7.72
N HIS A 19 -19.31 -9.82 7.38
CA HIS A 19 -20.07 -8.59 7.63
C HIS A 19 -21.46 -8.61 6.97
N ARG A 20 -21.57 -9.02 5.69
CA ARG A 20 -22.85 -9.05 4.97
C ARG A 20 -23.87 -10.03 5.55
N LEU A 21 -23.42 -11.15 6.12
CA LEU A 21 -24.31 -12.12 6.76
C LEU A 21 -24.76 -11.59 8.12
N LEU A 22 -23.83 -11.07 8.94
CA LEU A 22 -24.16 -10.44 10.22
C LEU A 22 -25.08 -9.22 10.08
N SER A 23 -24.83 -8.37 9.09
CA SER A 23 -25.66 -7.18 8.82
C SER A 23 -27.08 -7.53 8.39
N LYS A 24 -27.34 -8.78 8.00
CA LYS A 24 -28.68 -9.31 7.70
C LYS A 24 -29.34 -9.98 8.92
N GLY A 25 -28.72 -9.90 10.10
CA GLY A 25 -29.23 -10.49 11.33
C GLY A 25 -28.97 -12.00 11.47
N ILE A 26 -28.15 -12.60 10.60
CA ILE A 26 -27.75 -14.00 10.73
C ILE A 26 -26.81 -14.10 11.94
N SER A 27 -27.03 -15.11 12.79
CA SER A 27 -26.21 -15.30 13.99
C SER A 27 -24.73 -15.51 13.64
N THR A 28 -23.82 -15.09 14.52
CA THR A 28 -22.37 -15.29 14.34
C THR A 28 -22.00 -16.75 14.14
N LYS A 29 -22.64 -17.65 14.88
CA LYS A 29 -22.45 -19.10 14.76
C LYS A 29 -22.82 -19.61 13.37
N GLU A 30 -24.04 -19.32 12.93
CA GLU A 30 -24.53 -19.75 11.61
C GLU A 30 -23.72 -19.12 10.48
N THR A 31 -23.35 -17.84 10.60
CA THR A 31 -22.47 -17.15 9.66
C THR A 31 -21.15 -17.90 9.47
N LEU A 32 -20.49 -18.30 10.57
CA LEU A 32 -19.22 -19.02 10.50
C LEU A 32 -19.37 -20.44 9.96
N GLU A 33 -20.47 -21.14 10.28
CA GLU A 33 -20.78 -22.46 9.70
C GLU A 33 -20.99 -22.39 8.18
N ILE A 34 -21.67 -21.35 7.69
CA ILE A 34 -21.81 -21.08 6.25
C ILE A 34 -20.43 -20.82 5.64
N LEU A 35 -19.64 -19.91 6.23
CA LEU A 35 -18.31 -19.56 5.70
C LEU A 35 -17.36 -20.76 5.68
N GLN A 36 -17.40 -21.63 6.69
CA GLN A 36 -16.59 -22.84 6.75
C GLN A 36 -16.88 -23.80 5.59
N ARG A 37 -18.10 -23.79 5.01
CA ARG A 37 -18.46 -24.65 3.87
C ARG A 37 -18.05 -24.07 2.51
N PHE A 38 -18.02 -22.74 2.37
CA PHE A 38 -17.88 -22.07 1.07
C PHE A 38 -16.56 -21.28 0.89
N GLU A 39 -15.74 -21.18 1.93
CA GLU A 39 -14.44 -20.48 1.86
C GLU A 39 -13.29 -21.37 1.38
N GLU A 40 -12.18 -20.72 1.02
CA GLU A 40 -10.97 -21.39 0.56
C GLU A 40 -10.40 -22.34 1.65
N PRO A 41 -9.88 -23.53 1.30
CA PRO A 41 -9.32 -24.48 2.27
C PRO A 41 -8.26 -23.88 3.21
N ILE A 42 -7.52 -22.87 2.74
CA ILE A 42 -6.50 -22.16 3.52
C ILE A 42 -7.08 -21.30 4.65
N LEU A 43 -8.36 -20.90 4.55
CA LEU A 43 -9.07 -20.12 5.57
C LEU A 43 -9.72 -21.00 6.64
N LEU A 44 -9.95 -22.29 6.39
CA LEU A 44 -10.68 -23.16 7.33
C LEU A 44 -10.07 -23.20 8.74
N PRO A 45 -8.74 -23.34 8.92
CA PRO A 45 -8.15 -23.30 10.27
C PRO A 45 -8.32 -21.94 10.95
N VAL A 46 -8.37 -20.87 10.16
CA VAL A 46 -8.53 -19.49 10.65
C VAL A 46 -9.98 -19.24 11.05
N ILE A 47 -10.94 -19.73 10.26
CA ILE A 47 -12.37 -19.66 10.56
C ILE A 47 -12.69 -20.46 11.82
N GLU A 48 -12.11 -21.64 11.98
CA GLU A 48 -12.29 -22.48 13.18
C GLU A 48 -11.76 -21.77 14.44
N GLU A 49 -10.60 -21.13 14.35
CA GLU A 49 -10.05 -20.35 15.47
C GLU A 49 -10.90 -19.10 15.78
N ILE A 50 -11.37 -18.38 14.77
CA ILE A 50 -12.29 -17.24 14.94
C ILE A 50 -13.58 -17.71 15.64
N LYS A 51 -14.14 -18.84 15.19
CA LYS A 51 -15.34 -19.45 15.78
C LYS A 51 -15.13 -19.78 17.24
N ARG A 52 -14.05 -20.49 17.58
CA ARG A 52 -13.69 -20.84 18.95
C ARG A 52 -13.57 -19.60 19.85
N ARG A 53 -12.94 -18.54 19.36
CA ARG A 53 -12.75 -17.28 20.13
C ARG A 53 -14.08 -16.57 20.38
N LEU A 54 -14.97 -16.52 19.40
CA LEU A 54 -16.29 -15.89 19.55
C LEU A 54 -17.21 -16.70 20.45
N GLU A 55 -17.18 -18.03 20.33
CA GLU A 55 -17.93 -18.94 21.20
C GLU A 55 -17.47 -18.86 22.67
N SER A 56 -16.20 -18.54 22.90
CA SER A 56 -15.69 -18.28 24.26
C SER A 56 -15.93 -16.84 24.75
N GLY A 57 -16.72 -16.03 24.04
CA GLY A 57 -17.09 -14.68 24.46
C GLY A 57 -16.03 -13.61 24.24
N ASN A 58 -14.99 -13.85 23.42
CA ASN A 58 -14.04 -12.79 23.10
C ASN A 58 -14.70 -11.70 22.24
N PRO A 59 -14.29 -10.43 22.42
CA PRO A 59 -14.72 -9.33 21.56
C PRO A 59 -14.22 -9.52 20.11
N LEU A 60 -14.82 -8.79 19.17
CA LEU A 60 -14.61 -9.02 17.73
C LEU A 60 -13.16 -8.74 17.33
N SER A 61 -12.52 -7.72 17.90
CA SER A 61 -11.10 -7.45 17.64
C SER A 61 -10.22 -8.67 17.96
N ILE A 62 -10.35 -9.24 19.15
CA ILE A 62 -9.58 -10.40 19.59
C ILE A 62 -9.92 -11.64 18.75
N ALA A 63 -11.19 -11.83 18.45
CA ALA A 63 -11.63 -12.95 17.62
C ALA A 63 -11.00 -12.94 16.21
N LEU A 64 -10.83 -11.76 15.61
CA LEU A 64 -10.33 -11.60 14.25
C LEU A 64 -8.79 -11.52 14.13
N GLU A 65 -8.04 -11.49 15.23
CA GLU A 65 -6.57 -11.53 15.22
C GLU A 65 -5.94 -12.65 14.36
N PRO A 66 -6.51 -13.87 14.25
CA PRO A 66 -5.99 -14.92 13.38
C PRO A 66 -5.87 -14.52 11.89
N LEU A 67 -6.64 -13.51 11.45
CA LEU A 67 -6.50 -12.93 10.11
C LEU A 67 -5.21 -12.13 9.93
N ALA A 68 -4.52 -11.79 11.03
CA ALA A 68 -3.31 -10.97 11.05
C ALA A 68 -3.50 -9.66 10.26
N LEU A 69 -4.50 -8.86 10.66
CA LEU A 69 -4.73 -7.52 10.10
C LEU A 69 -3.57 -6.59 10.46
N SER A 70 -3.44 -5.48 9.75
CA SER A 70 -2.43 -4.47 10.10
C SER A 70 -2.75 -3.89 11.48
N PRO A 71 -1.73 -3.45 12.27
CA PRO A 71 -1.97 -2.89 13.60
C PRO A 71 -2.99 -1.76 13.62
N SER A 72 -3.01 -0.92 12.58
CA SER A 72 -3.98 0.18 12.44
C SER A 72 -5.43 -0.33 12.30
N LEU A 73 -5.66 -1.36 11.48
CA LEU A 73 -6.98 -1.96 11.29
C LEU A 73 -7.43 -2.74 12.54
N GLN A 74 -6.50 -3.43 13.19
CA GLN A 74 -6.77 -4.15 14.42
C GLN A 74 -7.23 -3.21 15.54
N ARG A 75 -6.60 -2.04 15.66
CA ARG A 75 -7.01 -1.00 16.63
C ARG A 75 -8.34 -0.38 16.29
N LEU A 76 -8.60 -0.15 15.01
CA LEU A 76 -9.91 0.35 14.60
C LEU A 76 -11.01 -0.63 15.03
N LEU A 77 -10.81 -1.96 14.92
CA LEU A 77 -11.74 -2.95 15.48
C LEU A 77 -11.93 -2.82 17.01
N GLN A 78 -10.87 -2.54 17.76
CA GLN A 78 -10.97 -2.34 19.22
C GLN A 78 -11.85 -1.14 19.57
N VAL A 79 -11.83 -0.07 18.77
CA VAL A 79 -12.78 1.05 18.92
C VAL A 79 -14.22 0.56 18.76
N GLY A 80 -14.48 -0.36 17.84
CA GLY A 80 -15.81 -0.96 17.65
C GLY A 80 -16.29 -1.79 18.83
N ASP A 81 -15.39 -2.48 19.52
CA ASP A 81 -15.71 -3.25 20.73
C ASP A 81 -16.03 -2.34 21.92
N GLN A 82 -15.42 -1.15 21.99
CA GLN A 82 -15.67 -0.16 23.07
C GLN A 82 -16.92 0.69 22.83
N THR A 83 -17.28 0.92 21.58
CA THR A 83 -18.40 1.79 21.17
C THR A 83 -19.71 1.03 20.94
N GLU A 84 -19.74 -0.27 21.28
CA GLU A 84 -20.86 -1.19 21.03
C GLU A 84 -21.33 -1.23 19.57
N ARG A 85 -20.49 -0.78 18.63
CA ARG A 85 -20.79 -0.69 17.20
C ARG A 85 -19.81 -1.51 16.35
N PRO A 86 -19.54 -2.78 16.68
CA PRO A 86 -18.50 -3.57 16.02
C PRO A 86 -18.79 -3.80 14.54
N LEU A 87 -20.05 -3.90 14.11
CA LEU A 87 -20.42 -4.10 12.70
C LEU A 87 -20.14 -2.86 11.84
N MET A 88 -20.48 -1.67 12.33
CA MET A 88 -20.19 -0.42 11.63
C MET A 88 -18.69 -0.25 11.43
N ILE A 89 -17.91 -0.44 12.50
CA ILE A 89 -16.45 -0.36 12.45
C ILE A 89 -15.83 -1.46 11.57
N LEU A 90 -16.36 -2.68 11.63
CA LEU A 90 -15.93 -3.77 10.75
C LEU A 90 -16.10 -3.39 9.28
N HIS A 91 -17.20 -2.73 8.90
CA HIS A 91 -17.40 -2.22 7.55
C HIS A 91 -16.29 -1.22 7.13
N GLN A 92 -15.88 -0.34 8.05
CA GLN A 92 -14.82 0.65 7.80
C GLN A 92 -13.45 -0.02 7.63
N VAL A 93 -13.18 -1.06 8.42
CA VAL A 93 -11.97 -1.89 8.30
C VAL A 93 -11.95 -2.60 6.95
N ILE A 94 -13.10 -3.11 6.50
CA ILE A 94 -13.25 -3.72 5.17
C ILE A 94 -12.94 -2.71 4.07
N ARG A 95 -13.49 -1.49 4.15
CA ARG A 95 -13.21 -0.41 3.18
C ARG A 95 -11.73 -0.06 3.08
N LEU A 96 -11.04 0.09 4.20
CA LEU A 96 -9.59 0.32 4.20
C LEU A 96 -8.81 -0.88 3.60
N LEU A 97 -9.24 -2.10 3.90
CA LEU A 97 -8.61 -3.30 3.33
C LEU A 97 -8.89 -3.44 1.83
N GLU A 98 -10.04 -2.96 1.35
CA GLU A 98 -10.39 -2.87 -0.06
C GLU A 98 -9.49 -1.89 -0.79
N LEU A 99 -9.25 -0.70 -0.23
CA LEU A 99 -8.26 0.26 -0.76
C LEU A 99 -6.90 -0.40 -0.96
N GLU A 100 -6.37 -1.07 0.08
CA GLU A 100 -5.09 -1.77 0.00
C GLU A 100 -5.07 -2.82 -1.13
N ASN A 101 -6.16 -3.58 -1.26
CA ASN A 101 -6.29 -4.63 -2.27
C ASN A 101 -6.43 -4.06 -3.69
N GLN A 102 -7.24 -3.02 -3.86
CA GLN A 102 -7.42 -2.31 -5.13
C GLN A 102 -6.10 -1.69 -5.60
N MET A 103 -5.36 -1.05 -4.70
CA MET A 103 -4.05 -0.48 -4.99
C MET A 103 -3.07 -1.51 -5.47
N LYS A 104 -2.97 -2.63 -4.74
CA LYS A 104 -2.11 -3.74 -5.13
C LYS A 104 -2.52 -4.30 -6.51
N LYS A 105 -3.81 -4.48 -6.76
CA LYS A 105 -4.32 -4.97 -8.05
C LYS A 105 -3.99 -4.01 -9.20
N LYS A 106 -4.27 -2.72 -9.04
CA LYS A 106 -3.98 -1.69 -10.06
C LYS A 106 -2.48 -1.59 -10.34
N PHE A 107 -1.65 -1.55 -9.30
CA PHE A 107 -0.19 -1.57 -9.44
C PHE A 107 0.30 -2.79 -10.24
N TRP A 108 -0.12 -4.01 -9.86
CA TRP A 108 0.29 -5.22 -10.59
C TRP A 108 -0.27 -5.28 -12.00
N LYS A 109 -1.46 -4.73 -12.25
CA LYS A 109 -2.03 -4.62 -13.60
C LYS A 109 -1.17 -3.72 -14.48
N MET A 110 -0.74 -2.56 -13.96
CA MET A 110 0.14 -1.61 -14.66
C MET A 110 1.56 -2.18 -14.86
N ALA A 111 2.14 -2.78 -13.82
CA ALA A 111 3.52 -3.28 -13.86
C ALA A 111 3.70 -4.55 -14.71
N ARG A 112 2.62 -5.32 -14.96
CA ARG A 112 2.70 -6.59 -15.69
C ARG A 112 3.28 -6.43 -17.09
N TYR A 113 2.80 -5.46 -17.87
CA TYR A 113 3.25 -5.28 -19.25
C TYR A 113 4.74 -4.89 -19.30
N PRO A 114 5.21 -3.88 -18.55
CA PRO A 114 6.64 -3.57 -18.47
C PRO A 114 7.51 -4.73 -18.02
N LEU A 115 7.06 -5.53 -17.04
CA LEU A 115 7.82 -6.69 -16.58
C LEU A 115 7.97 -7.76 -17.65
N VAL A 116 6.90 -8.06 -18.40
CA VAL A 116 6.96 -9.00 -19.52
C VAL A 116 7.92 -8.48 -20.59
N LEU A 117 7.76 -7.23 -21.02
CA LEU A 117 8.63 -6.64 -22.04
C LEU A 117 10.09 -6.60 -21.60
N ALA A 118 10.34 -6.21 -20.35
CA ALA A 118 11.69 -6.19 -19.78
C ALA A 118 12.30 -7.60 -19.75
N SER A 119 11.53 -8.62 -19.35
CA SER A 119 12.01 -10.00 -19.36
C SER A 119 12.36 -10.50 -20.76
N SER A 120 11.57 -10.14 -21.78
CA SER A 120 11.85 -10.48 -23.17
C SER A 120 13.10 -9.79 -23.71
N LEU A 121 13.25 -8.49 -23.45
CA LEU A 121 14.44 -7.72 -23.83
C LEU A 121 15.70 -8.26 -23.14
N MET A 122 15.57 -8.64 -21.87
CA MET A 122 16.66 -9.22 -21.09
C MET A 122 17.09 -10.59 -21.64
N LEU A 123 16.14 -11.43 -22.07
CA LEU A 123 16.43 -12.71 -22.71
C LEU A 123 17.11 -12.51 -24.08
N LEU A 124 16.62 -11.58 -24.90
CA LEU A 124 17.24 -11.20 -26.17
C LEU A 124 18.68 -10.72 -25.96
N PHE A 125 18.89 -9.87 -24.96
CA PHE A 125 20.19 -9.35 -24.61
C PHE A 125 21.15 -10.45 -24.16
N MET A 126 20.67 -11.39 -23.34
CA MET A 126 21.46 -12.53 -22.89
C MET A 126 21.88 -13.42 -24.07
N PHE A 127 20.97 -13.68 -25.00
CA PHE A 127 21.29 -14.41 -26.24
C PHE A 127 22.36 -13.67 -27.06
N TYR A 128 22.21 -12.36 -27.26
CA TYR A 128 23.21 -11.56 -27.97
C TYR A 128 24.58 -11.63 -27.28
N ALA A 129 24.64 -11.37 -25.98
CA ALA A 129 25.90 -11.31 -25.23
C ALA A 129 26.65 -12.66 -25.19
N LEU A 130 25.93 -13.79 -25.18
CA LEU A 130 26.53 -15.12 -25.09
C LEU A 130 26.90 -15.73 -26.45
N TYR A 131 26.16 -15.43 -27.51
CA TYR A 131 26.32 -16.08 -28.81
C TYR A 131 26.73 -15.13 -29.93
N VAL A 132 26.04 -14.00 -30.08
CA VAL A 132 26.27 -13.08 -31.20
C VAL A 132 27.52 -12.23 -30.97
N PHE A 133 27.66 -11.67 -29.76
CA PHE A 133 28.77 -10.78 -29.43
C PHE A 133 30.13 -11.47 -29.57
N PRO A 134 30.39 -12.68 -29.02
CA PRO A 134 31.66 -13.36 -29.24
C PRO A 134 31.95 -13.63 -30.72
N SER A 135 30.94 -14.03 -31.49
CA SER A 135 31.08 -14.28 -32.93
C SER A 135 31.51 -13.01 -33.70
N LEU A 136 30.96 -11.85 -33.35
CA LEU A 136 31.36 -10.58 -33.95
C LEU A 136 32.81 -10.19 -33.59
N LEU A 137 33.27 -10.55 -32.39
CA LEU A 137 34.64 -10.28 -31.97
C LEU A 137 35.67 -11.12 -32.72
N GLU A 138 35.37 -12.38 -33.00
CA GLU A 138 36.23 -13.26 -33.81
C GLU A 138 36.41 -12.74 -35.24
N MET A 139 35.43 -11.99 -35.76
CA MET A 139 35.44 -11.42 -37.10
C MET A 139 36.09 -10.02 -37.17
N SER A 140 36.39 -9.39 -36.02
CA SER A 140 36.85 -7.99 -35.95
C SER A 140 38.34 -7.90 -35.62
N SER A 141 39.07 -7.01 -36.30
CA SER A 141 40.50 -6.79 -36.01
C SER A 141 40.69 -6.05 -34.67
N PRO A 142 41.52 -6.54 -33.72
CA PRO A 142 41.67 -5.94 -32.38
C PRO A 142 42.03 -4.44 -32.37
N GLU A 143 42.74 -3.97 -33.39
CA GLU A 143 43.24 -2.58 -33.51
C GLU A 143 42.17 -1.56 -33.94
N SER A 144 41.04 -2.05 -34.47
CA SER A 144 39.94 -1.23 -35.00
C SER A 144 38.83 -0.96 -33.97
N LEU A 145 38.90 -1.61 -32.81
CA LEU A 145 37.88 -1.52 -31.78
C LEU A 145 38.15 -0.33 -30.84
N PRO A 146 37.14 0.52 -30.57
CA PRO A 146 37.21 1.56 -29.55
C PRO A 146 37.69 1.04 -28.20
N ARG A 147 38.55 1.78 -27.50
CA ARG A 147 39.18 1.34 -26.24
C ARG A 147 38.20 0.91 -25.14
N PHE A 148 36.99 1.46 -25.11
CA PHE A 148 35.95 1.05 -24.17
C PHE A 148 35.37 -0.34 -24.48
N LEU A 149 35.37 -0.76 -25.75
CA LEU A 149 35.02 -2.13 -26.16
C LEU A 149 36.14 -3.11 -25.82
N VAL A 150 37.42 -2.69 -25.88
CA VAL A 150 38.57 -3.54 -25.50
C VAL A 150 38.52 -3.97 -24.03
N LEU A 151 38.04 -3.11 -23.13
CA LEU A 151 37.76 -3.46 -21.72
C LEU A 151 36.67 -4.55 -21.59
N ILE A 152 35.80 -4.65 -22.59
CA ILE A 152 34.68 -5.60 -22.71
C ILE A 152 35.09 -6.85 -23.54
N LEU A 153 36.34 -6.94 -24.03
CA LEU A 153 36.85 -8.11 -24.79
C LEU A 153 37.44 -9.22 -23.91
N HIS A 154 37.60 -8.99 -22.60
CA HIS A 154 38.14 -10.02 -21.71
C HIS A 154 37.19 -11.24 -21.68
N PRO A 155 37.65 -12.50 -21.58
CA PRO A 155 36.78 -13.68 -21.54
C PRO A 155 35.69 -13.65 -20.45
N SER A 156 35.90 -12.85 -19.40
CA SER A 156 34.95 -12.59 -18.32
C SER A 156 33.89 -11.54 -18.67
N ALA A 157 34.10 -10.73 -19.70
CA ALA A 157 33.26 -9.60 -20.04
C ALA A 157 31.89 -10.00 -20.61
N LYS A 158 31.74 -11.21 -21.18
CA LYS A 158 30.42 -11.77 -21.52
C LYS A 158 29.52 -11.94 -20.29
N TYR A 159 30.09 -12.29 -19.15
CA TYR A 159 29.36 -12.38 -17.88
C TYR A 159 29.11 -11.00 -17.26
N VAL A 160 30.05 -10.06 -17.42
CA VAL A 160 29.86 -8.67 -16.98
C VAL A 160 28.77 -7.97 -17.79
N LEU A 161 28.77 -8.08 -19.11
CA LEU A 161 27.70 -7.61 -20.01
C LEU A 161 26.37 -8.26 -19.64
N ALA A 162 26.29 -9.58 -19.55
CA ALA A 162 25.04 -10.26 -19.16
C ALA A 162 24.53 -9.81 -17.78
N ALA A 163 25.44 -9.44 -16.87
CA ALA A 163 25.09 -8.93 -15.54
C ALA A 163 24.66 -7.46 -15.52
N THR A 164 25.07 -6.59 -16.45
CA THR A 164 24.75 -5.14 -16.38
C THR A 164 23.25 -4.81 -16.34
N PRO A 165 22.35 -5.40 -17.16
CA PRO A 165 20.91 -5.13 -17.04
C PRO A 165 20.32 -5.70 -15.74
N ILE A 166 20.82 -6.86 -15.27
CA ILE A 166 20.45 -7.42 -13.96
C ILE A 166 20.84 -6.45 -12.85
N LEU A 167 22.04 -5.91 -12.92
CA LEU A 167 22.65 -5.03 -11.92
C LEU A 167 21.98 -3.65 -11.92
N LEU A 168 21.67 -3.09 -13.08
CA LEU A 168 20.88 -1.85 -13.22
C LEU A 168 19.46 -2.01 -12.68
N LEU A 169 18.78 -3.11 -13.02
CA LEU A 169 17.44 -3.39 -12.51
C LEU A 169 17.46 -3.61 -10.99
N SER A 170 18.46 -4.33 -10.47
CA SER A 170 18.59 -4.55 -9.03
C SER A 170 19.02 -3.30 -8.28
N ILE A 171 19.86 -2.41 -8.82
CA ILE A 171 20.13 -1.08 -8.26
C ILE A 171 18.85 -0.24 -8.25
N LEU A 172 18.06 -0.23 -9.33
CA LEU A 172 16.78 0.49 -9.37
C LEU A 172 15.81 -0.03 -8.31
N LEU A 173 15.68 -1.35 -8.17
CA LEU A 173 14.82 -1.96 -7.15
C LEU A 173 15.35 -1.75 -5.73
N LEU A 174 16.67 -1.80 -5.53
CA LEU A 174 17.32 -1.56 -4.24
C LEU A 174 17.23 -0.10 -3.85
N THR A 175 17.43 0.85 -4.76
CA THR A 175 17.21 2.28 -4.50
C THR A 175 15.76 2.53 -4.11
N PHE A 176 14.77 1.99 -4.83
CA PHE A 176 13.37 2.06 -4.42
C PHE A 176 13.10 1.45 -3.03
N ARG A 177 13.76 0.34 -2.70
CA ARG A 177 13.61 -0.36 -1.40
C ARG A 177 14.36 0.32 -0.25
N LEU A 178 15.47 1.01 -0.53
CA LEU A 178 16.37 1.65 0.42
C LEU A 178 15.99 3.12 0.66
N ILE A 179 15.07 3.71 -0.11
CA ILE A 179 14.52 5.02 0.26
C ILE A 179 13.81 4.82 1.60
N PRO A 180 14.31 5.44 2.69
CA PRO A 180 13.71 5.26 3.99
C PRO A 180 12.29 5.81 3.92
N VAL A 181 11.31 5.04 4.40
CA VAL A 181 9.89 5.45 4.44
C VAL A 181 9.75 6.85 5.04
N LYS A 182 10.59 7.22 6.02
CA LYS A 182 10.64 8.56 6.61
C LYS A 182 10.91 9.69 5.61
N ARG A 183 11.76 9.51 4.58
CA ARG A 183 11.99 10.50 3.52
C ARG A 183 10.84 10.51 2.50
N LEU A 184 10.24 9.36 2.22
CA LEU A 184 9.03 9.28 1.38
C LEU A 184 7.88 10.11 1.98
N LEU A 185 7.71 10.05 3.30
CA LEU A 185 6.69 10.83 4.03
C LEU A 185 6.94 12.36 3.99
N GLN A 186 8.10 12.84 3.51
CA GLN A 186 8.41 14.27 3.36
C GLN A 186 8.05 14.83 1.98
N PHE A 187 7.78 13.98 0.99
CA PHE A 187 7.34 14.46 -0.32
C PHE A 187 5.92 14.99 -0.24
N LYS A 188 5.69 16.21 -0.75
CA LYS A 188 4.36 16.84 -0.85
C LYS A 188 3.32 15.91 -1.51
N ILE A 189 3.76 15.06 -2.43
CA ILE A 189 2.93 14.06 -3.11
C ILE A 189 2.30 13.06 -2.13
N ILE A 190 3.06 12.60 -1.13
CA ILE A 190 2.60 11.60 -0.14
C ILE A 190 1.91 12.30 1.05
N GLN A 191 2.29 13.53 1.37
CA GLN A 191 1.71 14.29 2.47
C GLN A 191 0.19 14.46 2.36
N LYS A 192 -0.33 14.84 1.19
CA LYS A 192 -1.79 14.97 0.98
C LYS A 192 -2.53 13.66 1.26
N LEU A 193 -1.98 12.54 0.78
CA LEU A 193 -2.59 11.22 0.98
C LEU A 193 -2.57 10.81 2.46
N LEU A 194 -1.47 11.10 3.16
CA LEU A 194 -1.38 10.87 4.60
C LEU A 194 -2.38 11.73 5.36
N GLN A 195 -2.51 13.01 5.00
CA GLN A 195 -3.48 13.92 5.62
C GLN A 195 -4.89 13.36 5.48
N LEU A 196 -5.31 13.00 4.26
CA LEU A 196 -6.61 12.36 4.03
C LEU A 196 -6.79 11.07 4.84
N TYR A 197 -5.76 10.23 4.93
CA TYR A 197 -5.80 8.99 5.71
C TYR A 197 -5.91 9.24 7.22
N TYR A 198 -5.16 10.20 7.78
CA TYR A 198 -5.26 10.55 9.20
C TYR A 198 -6.58 11.26 9.51
N SER A 199 -7.08 12.11 8.62
CA SER A 199 -8.44 12.65 8.70
C SER A 199 -9.47 11.55 8.77
N TYR A 200 -9.41 10.57 7.87
CA TYR A 200 -10.36 9.47 7.84
C TYR A 200 -10.35 8.66 9.14
N LEU A 201 -9.16 8.38 9.67
CA LEU A 201 -9.02 7.69 10.96
C LEU A 201 -9.54 8.53 12.11
N PHE A 202 -9.25 9.83 12.12
CA PHE A 202 -9.76 10.75 13.11
C PHE A 202 -11.29 10.80 13.11
N THR A 203 -11.89 11.01 11.94
CA THR A 203 -13.34 11.14 11.81
C THR A 203 -14.05 9.85 12.19
N ILE A 204 -13.54 8.69 11.78
CA ILE A 204 -14.18 7.42 12.14
C ILE A 204 -14.01 7.09 13.62
N GLU A 205 -12.83 7.31 14.21
CA GLU A 205 -12.59 6.94 15.60
C GLU A 205 -13.30 7.89 16.56
N ILE A 206 -13.08 9.20 16.44
CA ILE A 206 -13.76 10.19 17.27
C ILE A 206 -15.27 10.17 16.99
N GLY A 207 -15.67 10.14 15.73
CA GLY A 207 -17.08 10.07 15.36
C GLY A 207 -17.79 8.87 15.98
N SER A 208 -17.15 7.70 16.04
CA SER A 208 -17.74 6.50 16.65
C SER A 208 -17.88 6.60 18.16
N PHE A 209 -16.92 7.20 18.87
CA PHE A 209 -17.04 7.43 20.31
C PHE A 209 -18.15 8.43 20.62
N ILE A 210 -18.16 9.59 19.94
CA ILE A 210 -19.16 10.62 20.18
C ILE A 210 -20.57 10.13 19.83
N ASP A 211 -20.73 9.42 18.71
CA ASP A 211 -22.01 8.85 18.29
C ASP A 211 -22.47 7.67 19.20
N ALA A 212 -21.55 7.04 19.94
CA ALA A 212 -21.86 6.09 21.00
C ALA A 212 -22.16 6.77 22.36
N GLY A 213 -22.17 8.10 22.42
CA GLY A 213 -22.53 8.87 23.61
C GLY A 213 -21.37 9.15 24.56
N PHE A 214 -20.14 8.78 24.20
CA PHE A 214 -18.95 9.14 24.99
C PHE A 214 -18.61 10.62 24.81
N SER A 215 -18.05 11.21 25.85
CA SER A 215 -17.47 12.54 25.77
C SER A 215 -16.18 12.56 24.93
N LEU A 216 -15.82 13.73 24.42
CA LEU A 216 -14.58 13.91 23.66
C LEU A 216 -13.33 13.58 24.49
N GLU A 217 -13.36 13.84 25.80
CA GLU A 217 -12.29 13.48 26.74
C GLU A 217 -12.11 11.96 26.84
N GLU A 218 -13.21 11.21 26.98
CA GLU A 218 -13.17 9.74 27.04
C GLU A 218 -12.65 9.14 25.73
N ALA A 219 -13.07 9.70 24.60
CA ALA A 219 -12.60 9.30 23.28
C ALA A 219 -11.08 9.48 23.15
N PHE A 220 -10.55 10.66 23.50
CA PHE A 220 -9.10 10.91 23.42
C PHE A 220 -8.29 10.03 24.37
N ARG A 221 -8.71 9.87 25.63
CA ARG A 221 -8.02 8.99 26.59
C ARG A 221 -7.94 7.55 26.10
N SER A 222 -9.02 7.04 25.51
CA SER A 222 -9.02 5.69 24.95
C SER A 222 -8.07 5.58 23.75
N LEU A 223 -8.12 6.54 22.84
CA LEU A 223 -7.29 6.54 21.62
C LEU A 223 -5.80 6.76 21.91
N GLU A 224 -5.43 7.52 22.94
CA GLU A 224 -4.02 7.69 23.34
C GLU A 224 -3.40 6.40 23.86
N GLN A 225 -4.15 5.62 24.65
CA GLN A 225 -3.67 4.38 25.25
C GLN A 225 -3.61 3.23 24.25
N GLY A 226 -4.47 3.26 23.22
CA GLY A 226 -4.57 2.18 22.22
C GLY A 226 -3.65 2.32 21.00
N GLN A 227 -3.10 3.50 20.71
CA GLN A 227 -2.39 3.79 19.46
C GLN A 227 -0.85 3.78 19.62
N THR A 228 -0.11 3.75 18.50
CA THR A 228 1.37 3.88 18.49
C THR A 228 1.86 4.78 17.36
N GLY A 229 3.01 5.40 17.56
CA GLY A 229 3.70 6.18 16.54
C GLY A 229 3.01 7.53 16.26
N LYS A 230 2.99 7.97 15.00
CA LYS A 230 2.46 9.28 14.61
C LYS A 230 0.98 9.48 14.98
N LYS A 231 0.19 8.41 14.95
CA LYS A 231 -1.24 8.46 15.31
C LYS A 231 -1.44 8.77 16.79
N GLN A 232 -0.65 8.15 17.65
CA GLN A 232 -0.68 8.44 19.09
C GLN A 232 -0.24 9.87 19.38
N GLN A 233 0.80 10.36 18.69
CA GLN A 233 1.27 11.74 18.81
C GLN A 233 0.18 12.75 18.40
N MET A 234 -0.51 12.48 17.29
CA MET A 234 -1.64 13.30 16.84
C MET A 234 -2.74 13.40 17.90
N TYR A 235 -3.21 12.27 18.45
CA TYR A 235 -4.24 12.31 19.50
C TYR A 235 -3.75 12.99 20.78
N ALA A 236 -2.50 12.74 21.19
CA ALA A 236 -1.91 13.37 22.37
C ALA A 236 -1.83 14.89 22.26
N MET A 237 -1.43 15.41 21.10
CA MET A 237 -1.40 16.84 20.84
C MET A 237 -2.81 17.44 20.85
N LEU A 238 -3.75 16.84 20.11
CA LEU A 238 -5.13 17.32 20.05
C LEU A 238 -5.82 17.32 21.43
N HIS A 239 -5.58 16.28 22.23
CA HIS A 239 -6.10 16.18 23.59
C HIS A 239 -5.50 17.24 24.51
N GLN A 240 -4.18 17.46 24.44
CA GLN A 240 -3.51 18.52 25.21
C GLN A 240 -4.08 19.92 24.89
N HIS A 241 -4.31 20.21 23.61
CA HIS A 241 -4.93 21.46 23.17
C HIS A 241 -6.36 21.62 23.71
N GLN A 242 -7.14 20.55 23.68
CA GLN A 242 -8.51 20.56 24.21
C GLN A 242 -8.54 20.72 25.74
N GLN A 243 -7.61 20.09 26.48
CA GLN A 243 -7.43 20.29 27.92
C GLN A 243 -7.00 21.72 28.28
N ALA A 244 -6.24 22.39 27.39
CA ALA A 244 -5.87 23.79 27.53
C ALA A 244 -7.03 24.77 27.21
N GLY A 245 -8.22 24.26 26.86
CA GLY A 245 -9.42 25.05 26.60
C GLY A 245 -9.53 25.59 25.17
N THR A 246 -8.63 25.21 24.26
CA THR A 246 -8.77 25.56 22.84
C THR A 246 -9.87 24.73 22.18
N SER A 247 -10.57 25.30 21.19
CA SER A 247 -11.61 24.56 20.49
C SER A 247 -10.99 23.43 19.65
N LEU A 248 -11.70 22.30 19.52
CA LEU A 248 -11.21 21.17 18.72
C LEU A 248 -10.89 21.58 17.27
N SER A 249 -11.70 22.44 16.66
CA SER A 249 -11.45 22.98 15.33
C SER A 249 -10.13 23.78 15.24
N GLU A 250 -9.82 24.59 16.26
CA GLU A 250 -8.56 25.35 16.31
C GLU A 250 -7.35 24.44 16.53
N ALA A 251 -7.46 23.47 17.44
CA ALA A 251 -6.42 22.49 17.70
C ALA A 251 -6.04 21.72 16.42
N ILE A 252 -7.05 21.28 15.68
CA ILE A 252 -6.85 20.56 14.41
C ILE A 252 -6.20 21.48 13.35
N LEU A 253 -6.64 22.73 13.26
CA LEU A 253 -6.12 23.69 12.27
C LEU A 253 -4.63 24.00 12.51
N GLN A 254 -4.18 24.06 13.76
CA GLN A 254 -2.79 24.34 14.12
C GLN A 254 -1.85 23.18 13.72
N GLU A 255 -2.28 21.94 13.90
CA GLU A 255 -1.45 20.76 13.64
C GLU A 255 -1.34 20.40 12.15
N GLN A 256 -2.30 20.81 11.30
CA GLN A 256 -2.33 20.53 9.85
C GLN A 256 -2.24 19.02 9.49
N ILE A 257 -2.52 18.12 10.44
CA ILE A 257 -2.50 16.67 10.23
C ILE A 257 -3.82 16.19 9.60
N ILE A 258 -4.91 16.91 9.87
CA ILE A 258 -6.25 16.67 9.33
C ILE A 258 -6.53 17.73 8.26
N ASP A 259 -7.37 17.39 7.29
CA ASP A 259 -7.76 18.24 6.18
C ASP A 259 -8.67 19.40 6.61
N VAL A 260 -8.65 20.47 5.81
CA VAL A 260 -9.35 21.72 6.12
C VAL A 260 -10.87 21.56 6.07
N GLU A 261 -11.40 20.64 5.24
CA GLU A 261 -12.84 20.41 5.15
C GLU A 261 -13.37 19.79 6.44
N THR A 262 -12.64 18.82 6.99
CA THR A 262 -12.93 18.22 8.30
C THR A 262 -12.89 19.26 9.43
N VAL A 263 -11.96 20.22 9.40
CA VAL A 263 -11.93 21.34 10.37
C VAL A 263 -13.23 22.15 10.32
N GLY A 264 -13.67 22.51 9.11
CA GLY A 264 -14.90 23.28 8.91
C GLY A 264 -16.14 22.54 9.43
N LEU A 265 -16.20 21.22 9.22
CA LEU A 265 -17.30 20.39 9.74
C LEU A 265 -17.28 20.28 11.26
N VAL A 266 -16.11 20.13 11.89
CA VAL A 266 -16.01 20.15 13.36
C VAL A 266 -16.48 21.50 13.93
N HIS A 267 -16.17 22.59 13.24
CA HIS A 267 -16.64 23.92 13.62
C HIS A 267 -18.18 24.02 13.53
N LEU A 268 -18.78 23.60 12.42
CA LEU A 268 -20.23 23.57 12.22
C LEU A 268 -20.95 22.63 13.23
N ALA A 269 -20.33 21.50 13.52
CA ALA A 269 -20.85 20.51 14.47
C ALA A 269 -20.96 21.05 15.90
N ARG A 270 -20.12 22.03 16.26
CA ARG A 270 -20.18 22.69 17.58
C ARG A 270 -21.47 23.49 17.76
N GLU A 271 -22.00 24.06 16.69
CA GLU A 271 -23.23 24.86 16.72
C GLU A 271 -24.49 23.98 16.70
N SER A 272 -24.42 22.86 15.98
CA SER A 272 -25.54 21.92 15.79
C SER A 272 -25.62 20.82 16.87
N GLY A 273 -24.51 20.52 17.55
CA GLY A 273 -24.43 19.44 18.55
C GLY A 273 -24.22 18.03 17.98
N ASP A 274 -24.30 17.86 16.66
CA ASP A 274 -24.29 16.55 15.99
C ASP A 274 -22.89 16.13 15.49
N LEU A 275 -21.86 16.28 16.33
CA LEU A 275 -20.47 16.00 15.95
C LEU A 275 -20.23 14.55 15.52
N GLY A 276 -20.79 13.57 16.24
CA GLY A 276 -20.62 12.14 15.92
C GLY A 276 -21.09 11.79 14.50
N PRO A 277 -22.39 11.98 14.18
CA PRO A 277 -22.94 11.70 12.85
C PRO A 277 -22.24 12.48 11.73
N LEU A 278 -21.90 13.76 11.94
CA LEU A 278 -21.22 14.57 10.93
C LEU A 278 -19.81 14.05 10.62
N LEU A 279 -19.05 13.62 11.63
CA LEU A 279 -17.73 13.00 11.42
C LEU A 279 -17.86 11.65 10.69
N LEU A 280 -18.85 10.82 11.04
CA LEU A 280 -19.10 9.54 10.35
C LEU A 280 -19.51 9.74 8.88
N ALA A 281 -20.29 10.79 8.58
CA ALA A 281 -20.61 11.18 7.21
C ALA A 281 -19.35 11.63 6.45
N GLN A 282 -18.52 12.48 7.08
CA GLN A 282 -17.25 12.93 6.49
C GLN A 282 -16.27 11.78 6.23
N ALA A 283 -16.27 10.73 7.06
CA ALA A 283 -15.45 9.55 6.80
C ALA A 283 -15.75 8.89 5.45
N SER A 284 -16.99 8.95 4.97
CA SER A 284 -17.35 8.41 3.66
C SER A 284 -16.82 9.27 2.50
N LEU A 285 -16.88 10.60 2.62
CA LEU A 285 -16.31 11.54 1.63
C LEU A 285 -14.78 11.46 1.59
N LEU A 286 -14.15 11.33 2.75
CA LEU A 286 -12.70 11.13 2.85
C LEU A 286 -12.27 9.80 2.22
N HIS A 287 -13.08 8.75 2.35
CA HIS A 287 -12.81 7.48 1.69
C HIS A 287 -12.74 7.63 0.16
N GLU A 288 -13.73 8.29 -0.44
CA GLU A 288 -13.76 8.59 -1.88
C GLU A 288 -12.55 9.46 -2.29
N SER A 289 -12.23 10.48 -1.49
CA SER A 289 -11.06 11.34 -1.71
C SER A 289 -9.74 10.57 -1.65
N ILE A 290 -9.62 9.59 -0.76
CA ILE A 290 -8.46 8.69 -0.68
C ILE A 290 -8.40 7.82 -1.94
N GLU A 291 -9.52 7.24 -2.39
CA GLU A 291 -9.60 6.45 -3.62
C GLU A 291 -9.10 7.26 -4.83
N GLU A 292 -9.64 8.46 -5.02
CA GLU A 292 -9.24 9.33 -6.12
C GLU A 292 -7.76 9.72 -6.08
N GLU A 293 -7.26 10.14 -4.91
CA GLU A 293 -5.87 10.57 -4.79
C GLU A 293 -4.92 9.40 -5.03
N LEU A 294 -5.29 8.21 -4.54
CA LEU A 294 -4.58 6.96 -4.81
C LEU A 294 -4.55 6.63 -6.31
N GLU A 295 -5.66 6.75 -7.01
CA GLU A 295 -5.71 6.56 -8.47
C GLU A 295 -4.81 7.56 -9.21
N LYS A 296 -4.88 8.85 -8.85
CA LYS A 296 -4.01 9.89 -9.40
C LYS A 296 -2.53 9.57 -9.18
N LYS A 297 -2.15 9.06 -7.99
CA LYS A 297 -0.76 8.68 -7.71
C LYS A 297 -0.31 7.44 -8.47
N LEU A 298 -1.19 6.46 -8.68
CA LEU A 298 -0.88 5.29 -9.48
C LEU A 298 -0.53 5.67 -10.93
N LEU A 299 -1.23 6.64 -11.51
CA LEU A 299 -0.92 7.15 -12.86
C LEU A 299 0.48 7.78 -12.94
N LEU A 300 0.98 8.40 -11.86
CA LEU A 300 2.34 8.94 -11.81
C LEU A 300 3.44 7.87 -11.80
N ILE A 301 3.10 6.61 -11.48
CA ILE A 301 4.05 5.49 -11.52
C ILE A 301 4.29 5.05 -12.98
N GLU A 302 3.32 5.24 -13.88
CA GLU A 302 3.43 4.81 -15.28
C GLU A 302 4.63 5.43 -16.01
N PRO A 303 4.87 6.77 -15.97
CA PRO A 303 6.04 7.37 -16.59
C PRO A 303 7.37 6.83 -16.07
N VAL A 304 7.45 6.43 -14.79
CA VAL A 304 8.67 5.85 -14.21
C VAL A 304 8.92 4.45 -14.80
N LEU A 305 7.87 3.63 -14.89
CA LEU A 305 7.96 2.30 -15.49
C LEU A 305 8.33 2.37 -16.98
N TYR A 306 7.65 3.21 -17.76
CA TYR A 306 7.94 3.38 -19.19
C TYR A 306 9.26 4.10 -19.46
N GLY A 307 9.62 5.09 -18.65
CA GLY A 307 10.92 5.76 -18.75
C GLY A 307 12.08 4.79 -18.54
N GLY A 308 11.97 3.90 -17.54
CA GLY A 308 12.93 2.82 -17.32
C GLY A 308 13.05 1.87 -18.52
N LEU A 309 11.92 1.49 -19.12
CA LEU A 309 11.91 0.68 -20.34
C LEU A 309 12.56 1.38 -21.53
N THR A 310 12.31 2.67 -21.71
CA THR A 310 12.90 3.47 -22.80
C THR A 310 14.42 3.54 -22.64
N ILE A 311 14.91 3.79 -21.43
CA ILE A 311 16.35 3.79 -21.14
C ILE A 311 16.93 2.42 -21.45
N MET A 312 16.30 1.34 -20.96
CA MET A 312 16.77 -0.01 -21.17
C MET A 312 16.79 -0.42 -22.65
N THR A 313 15.74 -0.09 -23.40
CA THR A 313 15.65 -0.36 -24.84
C THR A 313 16.65 0.48 -25.63
N GLY A 314 16.84 1.75 -25.26
CA GLY A 314 17.85 2.61 -25.86
C GLY A 314 19.26 2.10 -25.62
N SER A 315 19.60 1.72 -24.38
CA SER A 315 20.89 1.09 -24.07
C SER A 315 21.10 -0.20 -24.86
N LEU A 316 20.07 -1.06 -24.96
CA LEU A 316 20.12 -2.27 -25.76
C LEU A 316 20.38 -1.95 -27.24
N PHE A 317 19.68 -0.98 -27.81
CA PHE A 317 19.90 -0.54 -29.18
C PHE A 317 21.36 -0.10 -29.41
N PHE A 318 21.92 0.74 -28.53
CA PHE A 318 23.32 1.17 -28.65
C PHE A 318 24.31 0.00 -28.57
N ILE A 319 24.10 -0.95 -27.66
CA ILE A 319 24.98 -2.11 -27.49
C ILE A 319 24.91 -3.06 -28.72
N LEU A 320 23.73 -3.19 -29.34
CA LEU A 320 23.56 -4.03 -30.54
C LEU A 320 24.07 -3.34 -31.80
N TYR A 321 23.70 -2.07 -32.00
CA TYR A 321 23.94 -1.35 -33.25
C TYR A 321 25.42 -1.01 -33.44
N TYR A 322 26.09 -0.58 -32.39
CA TYR A 322 27.45 -0.04 -32.50
C TYR A 322 28.50 -1.07 -32.96
N PRO A 323 28.55 -2.31 -32.43
CA PRO A 323 29.48 -3.33 -32.93
C PRO A 323 29.19 -3.73 -34.38
N ILE A 324 27.93 -3.79 -34.78
CA ILE A 324 27.53 -4.10 -36.15
C ILE A 324 28.01 -3.01 -37.12
N GLN A 325 27.85 -1.74 -36.75
CA GLN A 325 28.34 -0.63 -37.57
C GLN A 325 29.87 -0.68 -37.76
N LEU A 326 30.60 -0.99 -36.68
CA LEU A 326 32.06 -1.20 -36.75
C LEU A 326 32.43 -2.36 -37.68
N ALA A 327 31.71 -3.49 -37.59
CA ALA A 327 31.93 -4.64 -38.47
C ALA A 327 31.66 -4.30 -39.95
N ILE A 328 30.60 -3.54 -40.25
CA ILE A 328 30.27 -3.11 -41.62
C ILE A 328 31.37 -2.20 -42.20
N GLN A 329 31.91 -1.27 -41.39
CA GLN A 329 32.98 -0.36 -41.85
C GLN A 329 34.31 -1.08 -42.14
N GLN A 330 34.49 -2.30 -41.64
CA GLN A 330 35.69 -3.11 -41.86
C GLN A 330 35.58 -4.05 -43.06
N LEU A 331 34.40 -4.15 -43.68
CA LEU A 331 34.24 -4.91 -44.92
C LEU A 331 34.94 -4.18 -46.07
N PRO A 332 35.80 -4.86 -46.84
CA PRO A 332 36.41 -4.27 -48.02
C PRO A 332 35.33 -4.03 -49.07
N PHE A 333 35.10 -2.76 -49.41
CA PHE A 333 34.43 -2.38 -50.66
C PHE A 333 35.49 -2.12 -51.72
#